data_AF-A0A370FQ19-F1
#
_entry.id   AF-A0A370FQ19-F1
#
_cell.length_a   1.000
_cell.length_b   1.000
_cell.length_c   1.000
_cell.angle_alpha   90.00
_cell.angle_beta   90.00
_cell.angle_gamma   90.00
#
_symmetry.space_group_name_H-M   'P 1'
#
loop_
_entity.id
_entity.type
_entity.pdbx_description
1 polymer ?
#
loop_
_entity_poly.entity_id
_entity_poly.type
_entity_poly.pdbx_seq_one_letter_code
_entity_poly.pdbx_strand_id
1 'polypeptide(L)'
;MTVAFRLRAVAACLLAAASCLLVAGCMDGYPTEDVMALDAMGPAEHVQALNRRLGEGGGSPMRVAMSADCRLQWQGAAEPASLALPAISVRFDTDPDTGRYLVLVAEQAGQPPRTAFEVRDWVAAVAFRSHLQQLQHLCMAQADA
;
A
#
# COMPACT_ATOMS: atom_id res chain seq x y z
N MET A 1 -6.36 48.03 -34.45
CA MET A 1 -6.64 47.54 -33.07
C MET A 1 -6.91 46.04 -33.12
N THR A 2 -5.89 45.18 -33.21
CA THR A 2 -6.16 43.73 -33.43
C THR A 2 -5.05 42.76 -32.98
N VAL A 3 -3.92 43.25 -32.46
CA VAL A 3 -2.77 42.38 -32.11
C VAL A 3 -2.75 42.02 -30.61
N ALA A 4 -3.09 42.96 -29.73
CA ALA A 4 -3.00 42.78 -28.28
C ALA A 4 -3.98 41.74 -27.69
N PHE A 5 -5.10 41.48 -28.37
CA PHE A 5 -6.12 40.53 -27.88
C PHE A 5 -5.74 39.07 -28.10
N ARG A 6 -4.95 38.77 -29.14
CA ARG A 6 -4.53 37.39 -29.46
C ARG A 6 -3.43 36.87 -28.54
N LEU A 7 -2.57 37.75 -28.03
CA LEU A 7 -1.52 37.38 -27.08
C LEU A 7 -2.04 37.02 -25.68
N ARG A 8 -3.12 37.67 -25.22
CA ARG A 8 -3.74 37.36 -23.92
C ARG A 8 -4.42 35.99 -23.88
N ALA A 9 -5.02 35.56 -25.00
CA ALA A 9 -5.70 34.26 -25.07
C ALA A 9 -4.70 33.08 -25.04
N VAL A 10 -3.52 33.24 -25.66
CA VAL A 10 -2.49 32.18 -25.69
C VAL A 10 -1.85 32.00 -24.31
N ALA A 11 -1.59 33.09 -23.59
CA ALA A 11 -1.03 33.03 -22.23
C ALA A 11 -1.99 32.37 -21.21
N ALA A 12 -3.30 32.59 -21.34
CA ALA A 12 -4.30 31.98 -20.47
C ALA A 12 -4.44 30.47 -20.69
N CYS A 13 -4.35 29.99 -21.94
CA CYS A 13 -4.38 28.55 -22.23
C CYS A 13 -3.13 27.81 -21.73
N LEU A 14 -1.95 28.45 -21.77
CA LEU A 14 -0.71 27.85 -21.27
C LEU A 14 -0.70 27.67 -19.74
N LEU A 15 -1.29 28.61 -18.99
CA LEU A 15 -1.44 28.50 -17.53
C LEU A 15 -2.47 27.45 -17.11
N ALA A 16 -3.56 27.28 -17.87
CA ALA A 16 -4.55 26.23 -17.63
C ALA A 16 -4.00 24.83 -17.93
N ALA A 17 -3.19 24.69 -18.99
CA ALA A 17 -2.52 23.43 -19.33
C ALA A 17 -1.44 23.04 -18.30
N ALA A 18 -0.69 24.00 -17.78
CA ALA A 18 0.31 23.76 -16.73
C ALA A 18 -0.34 23.31 -15.40
N SER A 19 -1.57 23.76 -15.11
CA SER A 19 -2.29 23.39 -13.89
C SER A 19 -2.90 21.99 -13.94
N CYS A 20 -3.21 21.47 -15.14
CA CYS A 20 -3.74 20.10 -15.28
C CYS A 20 -2.66 19.01 -15.17
N LEU A 21 -1.39 19.35 -15.39
CA LEU A 21 -0.27 18.40 -15.28
C LEU A 21 0.19 18.15 -13.83
N LEU A 22 -0.23 18.98 -12.87
CA LEU A 22 0.15 18.82 -11.46
C LEU A 22 -0.76 17.87 -10.66
N VAL A 23 -1.87 17.41 -11.26
CA VAL A 23 -2.80 16.45 -10.61
C VAL A 23 -2.65 15.03 -11.15
N ALA A 24 -1.76 14.83 -12.14
CA ALA A 24 -1.24 13.51 -12.44
C ALA A 24 -0.24 13.13 -11.33
N GLY A 25 -0.76 12.83 -10.14
CA GLY A 25 0.01 12.09 -9.15
C GLY A 25 0.60 10.89 -9.86
N CYS A 26 1.92 10.75 -9.81
CA CYS A 26 2.66 9.62 -10.36
C CYS A 26 2.09 8.35 -9.73
N MET A 27 1.04 7.77 -10.33
CA MET A 27 0.67 6.41 -10.06
C MET A 27 1.88 5.60 -10.47
N ASP A 28 2.46 4.87 -9.52
CA ASP A 28 3.80 4.27 -9.58
C ASP A 28 3.92 3.12 -10.63
N GLY A 29 3.04 3.10 -11.64
CA GLY A 29 2.99 2.17 -12.77
C GLY A 29 2.71 0.71 -12.39
N TYR A 30 2.83 0.36 -11.11
CA TYR A 30 2.72 -1.00 -10.62
C TYR A 30 1.25 -1.36 -10.39
N PRO A 31 0.77 -2.50 -10.92
CA PRO A 31 -0.61 -2.97 -10.72
C PRO A 31 -1.02 -2.96 -9.24
N THR A 32 -2.23 -2.51 -8.95
CA THR A 32 -2.75 -2.52 -7.58
C THR A 32 -3.17 -3.91 -7.13
N GLU A 33 -3.32 -4.86 -8.05
CA GLU A 33 -3.70 -6.25 -7.79
C GLU A 33 -2.61 -7.19 -8.33
N ASP A 34 -2.24 -8.18 -7.53
CA ASP A 34 -1.28 -9.20 -7.94
C ASP A 34 -1.97 -10.46 -8.47
N VAL A 35 -1.40 -11.00 -9.54
CA VAL A 35 -1.80 -12.29 -10.09
C VAL A 35 -1.44 -13.38 -9.09
N MET A 36 -2.35 -14.34 -8.85
CA MET A 36 -2.02 -15.51 -8.03
C MET A 36 -0.87 -16.30 -8.67
N ALA A 37 0.18 -16.59 -7.91
CA ALA A 37 1.29 -17.40 -8.38
C ALA A 37 0.86 -18.87 -8.54
N LEU A 38 1.24 -19.50 -9.67
CA LEU A 38 0.90 -20.89 -9.99
C LEU A 38 1.54 -21.92 -9.05
N ASP A 39 2.68 -21.59 -8.45
CA ASP A 39 3.31 -22.32 -7.33
C ASP A 39 3.00 -21.56 -6.04
N ALA A 40 1.78 -21.74 -5.52
CA ALA A 40 1.25 -20.89 -4.45
C ALA A 40 1.89 -21.21 -3.09
N MET A 41 2.53 -20.21 -2.50
CA MET A 41 2.92 -20.24 -1.10
C MET A 41 1.70 -20.44 -0.19
N GLY A 42 1.88 -21.16 0.91
CA GLY A 42 0.87 -21.28 1.96
C GLY A 42 0.77 -20.03 2.83
N PRO A 43 -0.28 -19.90 3.67
CA PRO A 43 -0.45 -18.73 4.53
C PRO A 43 0.74 -18.47 5.48
N ALA A 44 1.34 -19.53 6.04
CA ALA A 44 2.49 -19.39 6.93
C ALA A 44 3.74 -18.83 6.20
N GLU A 45 3.95 -19.21 4.95
CA GLU A 45 5.07 -18.73 4.13
C GLU A 45 4.91 -17.25 3.77
N HIS A 46 3.68 -16.83 3.46
CA HIS A 46 3.36 -15.41 3.27
C HIS A 46 3.59 -14.59 4.55
N VAL A 47 3.14 -15.08 5.72
CA VAL A 47 3.40 -14.41 7.01
C VAL A 47 4.90 -14.33 7.31
N GLN A 48 5.67 -15.38 7.00
CA GLN A 48 7.12 -15.36 7.15
C GLN A 48 7.77 -14.33 6.21
N ALA A 49 7.32 -14.24 4.97
CA ALA A 49 7.81 -13.26 4.01
C ALA A 49 7.52 -11.81 4.45
N LEU A 50 6.31 -11.54 4.97
CA LEU A 50 5.97 -10.24 5.55
C LEU A 50 6.91 -9.85 6.69
N ASN A 51 7.10 -10.74 7.66
CA ASN A 51 7.98 -10.48 8.80
C ASN A 51 9.45 -10.29 8.39
N ARG A 52 9.91 -10.94 7.32
CA ARG A 52 11.23 -10.72 6.75
C ARG A 52 11.39 -9.28 6.25
N ARG A 53 10.38 -8.74 5.55
CA ARG A 53 10.38 -7.35 5.06
C ARG A 53 10.38 -6.34 6.20
N LEU A 54 9.67 -6.62 7.30
CA LEU A 54 9.73 -5.78 8.51
C LEU A 54 11.13 -5.78 9.12
N GLY A 55 11.77 -6.95 9.20
CA GLY A 55 13.14 -7.07 9.72
C GLY A 55 14.18 -6.32 8.90
N GLU A 56 14.02 -6.28 7.57
CA GLU A 56 14.85 -5.48 6.66
C GLU A 56 14.62 -3.96 6.85
N GLY A 57 13.43 -3.59 7.32
CA GLY A 57 12.98 -2.22 7.58
C GLY A 57 13.58 -1.57 8.83
N GLY A 58 14.28 -2.29 9.71
CA GLY A 58 15.20 -1.75 10.71
C GLY A 58 14.70 -0.74 11.77
N GLY A 59 13.46 -0.24 11.72
CA GLY A 59 12.98 0.84 12.60
C GLY A 59 11.94 0.45 13.67
N SER A 60 11.18 -0.64 13.50
CA SER A 60 10.13 -1.03 14.46
C SER A 60 10.10 -2.54 14.72
N PRO A 61 9.97 -3.01 15.97
CA PRO A 61 9.92 -4.44 16.33
C PRO A 61 8.60 -5.11 15.93
N MET A 62 7.82 -4.49 15.03
CA MET A 62 6.54 -5.02 14.63
C MET A 62 6.67 -6.40 14.01
N ARG A 63 5.74 -7.27 14.39
CA ARG A 63 5.55 -8.58 13.76
C ARG A 63 4.11 -8.79 13.42
N VAL A 64 3.87 -9.43 12.29
CA VAL A 64 2.54 -9.81 11.82
C VAL A 64 2.31 -11.31 11.99
N ALA A 65 1.06 -11.68 12.19
CA ALA A 65 0.57 -13.04 12.20
C ALA A 65 -0.81 -13.10 11.53
N MET A 66 -1.23 -14.30 11.15
CA MET A 66 -2.59 -14.55 10.69
C MET A 66 -3.28 -15.51 11.66
N SER A 67 -4.48 -15.14 12.12
CA SER A 67 -5.32 -16.05 12.92
C SER A 67 -6.07 -17.05 12.05
N ALA A 68 -6.58 -18.13 12.66
CA ALA A 68 -7.48 -19.06 11.99
C ALA A 68 -8.73 -18.36 11.41
N ASP A 69 -9.26 -17.32 12.08
CA ASP A 69 -10.44 -16.58 11.62
C ASP A 69 -10.14 -15.50 10.55
N CYS A 70 -9.08 -15.69 9.75
CA CYS A 70 -8.71 -14.77 8.67
C CYS A 70 -8.51 -13.31 9.12
N ARG A 71 -7.87 -13.12 10.27
CA ARG A 71 -7.49 -11.80 10.77
C ARG A 71 -5.98 -11.62 10.68
N LEU A 72 -5.57 -10.48 10.12
CA LEU A 72 -4.21 -9.98 10.26
C LEU A 72 -4.04 -9.45 11.68
N GLN A 73 -3.08 -9.98 12.41
CA GLN A 73 -2.72 -9.54 13.75
C GLN A 73 -1.33 -8.93 13.70
N TRP A 74 -1.05 -7.95 14.56
CA TRP A 74 0.31 -7.46 14.74
C TRP A 74 0.62 -7.11 16.19
N GLN A 75 1.90 -7.25 16.53
CA GLN A 75 2.47 -6.96 17.85
C GLN A 75 3.58 -5.90 17.71
N GLY A 76 3.94 -5.23 18.80
CA GLY A 76 4.95 -4.15 18.79
C GLY A 76 4.37 -2.75 18.62
N ALA A 77 3.05 -2.62 18.45
CA ALA A 77 2.31 -1.38 18.65
C ALA A 77 1.93 -1.21 20.13
N ALA A 78 1.48 -0.02 20.53
CA ALA A 78 1.05 0.26 21.91
C ALA A 78 -0.01 -0.72 22.43
N GLU A 79 -0.87 -1.22 21.54
CA GLU A 79 -1.81 -2.30 21.82
C GLU A 79 -1.75 -3.33 20.67
N PRO A 80 -1.75 -4.64 20.96
CA PRO A 80 -1.95 -5.66 19.94
C PRO A 80 -3.28 -5.39 19.22
N ALA A 81 -3.22 -5.32 17.89
CA ALA A 81 -4.40 -5.01 17.08
C ALA A 81 -4.60 -6.04 15.98
N SER A 82 -5.85 -6.16 15.54
CA SER A 82 -6.24 -7.13 14.50
C SER A 82 -7.29 -6.60 13.54
N LEU A 83 -7.17 -6.95 12.27
CA LEU A 83 -8.11 -6.59 11.20
C LEU A 83 -8.55 -7.82 10.43
N ALA A 84 -9.81 -7.84 10.00
CA ALA A 84 -10.29 -8.87 9.08
C ALA A 84 -9.63 -8.68 7.70
N LEU A 85 -8.89 -9.69 7.24
CA LEU A 85 -8.13 -9.62 5.98
C LEU A 85 -8.99 -9.27 4.76
N PRO A 86 -10.17 -9.88 4.53
CA PRO A 86 -10.87 -9.71 3.25
C PRO A 86 -11.20 -8.26 2.86
N ALA A 87 -11.29 -7.35 3.83
CA ALA A 87 -11.69 -5.96 3.59
C ALA A 87 -10.53 -4.95 3.62
N ILE A 88 -9.33 -5.34 4.07
CA ILE A 88 -8.25 -4.36 4.26
C ILE A 88 -7.87 -3.67 2.95
N SER A 89 -7.49 -2.40 3.06
CA SER A 89 -6.86 -1.66 1.97
C SER A 89 -5.45 -1.25 2.33
N VAL A 90 -4.59 -1.17 1.31
CA VAL A 90 -3.18 -0.86 1.46
C VAL A 90 -2.82 0.36 0.63
N ARG A 91 -2.09 1.29 1.24
CA ARG A 91 -1.50 2.46 0.59
C ARG A 91 -0.03 2.56 0.96
N PHE A 92 0.71 3.33 0.19
CA PHE A 92 2.12 3.61 0.48
C PHE A 92 2.33 5.08 0.81
N ASP A 93 3.33 5.31 1.63
CA ASP A 93 3.88 6.62 1.94
C ASP A 93 5.38 6.47 2.23
N THR A 94 6.06 7.57 2.51
CA THR A 94 7.46 7.58 2.91
C THR A 94 7.58 8.35 4.23
N ASP A 95 8.27 7.76 5.20
CA ASP A 95 8.62 8.46 6.43
C ASP A 95 9.61 9.60 6.08
N PRO A 96 9.27 10.87 6.36
CA PRO A 96 10.10 12.01 5.97
C PRO A 96 11.40 12.11 6.77
N ASP A 97 11.46 11.52 7.97
CA ASP A 97 12.61 11.59 8.88
C ASP A 97 13.61 10.47 8.58
N THR A 98 13.12 9.26 8.29
CA THR A 98 13.97 8.08 8.03
C THR A 98 14.19 7.80 6.54
N GLY A 99 13.35 8.35 5.67
CA GLY A 99 13.33 8.05 4.23
C GLY A 99 12.86 6.64 3.88
N ARG A 100 12.34 5.89 4.86
CA ARG A 100 11.86 4.52 4.68
C ARG A 100 10.43 4.50 4.16
N TYR A 101 10.05 3.42 3.49
CA TYR A 101 8.70 3.27 2.97
C TYR A 101 7.74 2.78 4.05
N LEU A 102 6.53 3.32 4.03
CA LEU A 102 5.45 2.97 4.93
C LEU A 102 4.37 2.23 4.15
N VAL A 103 3.99 1.06 4.64
CA VAL A 103 2.82 0.31 4.19
C VAL A 103 1.67 0.64 5.13
N LEU A 104 0.80 1.55 4.69
CA LEU A 104 -0.37 2.02 5.43
C LEU A 104 -1.52 1.03 5.23
N VAL A 105 -2.01 0.44 6.32
CA VAL A 105 -3.10 -0.55 6.28
C VAL A 105 -4.33 0.05 6.96
N ALA A 106 -5.44 0.09 6.22
CA ALA A 106 -6.74 0.52 6.72
C ALA A 106 -7.74 -0.64 6.73
N GLU A 107 -8.78 -0.52 7.55
CA GLU A 107 -9.88 -1.49 7.63
C GLU A 107 -10.59 -1.69 6.29
N GLN A 108 -10.73 -0.60 5.52
CA GLN A 108 -11.43 -0.55 4.25
C GLN A 108 -10.85 0.56 3.37
N ALA A 109 -11.11 0.52 2.07
CA ALA A 109 -10.73 1.60 1.16
C ALA A 109 -11.38 2.94 1.56
N GLY A 110 -10.60 4.02 1.50
CA GLY A 110 -11.08 5.37 1.87
C GLY A 110 -11.12 5.65 3.37
N GLN A 111 -10.87 4.67 4.24
CA GLN A 111 -10.74 4.88 5.67
C GLN A 111 -9.31 5.30 6.07
N PRO A 112 -9.14 5.99 7.22
CA PRO A 112 -7.81 6.28 7.73
C PRO A 112 -7.04 5.00 8.05
N PRO A 113 -5.69 4.99 7.89
CA PRO A 113 -4.87 3.85 8.27
C PRO A 113 -5.02 3.51 9.76
N ARG A 114 -5.18 2.24 10.06
CA ARG A 114 -5.17 1.70 11.43
C ARG A 114 -3.75 1.44 11.92
N THR A 115 -2.83 1.19 10.99
CA THR A 115 -1.41 0.97 11.28
C THR A 115 -0.56 1.32 10.06
N ALA A 116 0.72 1.60 10.31
CA ALA A 116 1.75 1.76 9.30
C ALA A 116 2.88 0.76 9.58
N PHE A 117 3.28 0.00 8.58
CA PHE A 117 4.44 -0.89 8.67
C PHE A 117 5.60 -0.28 7.91
N GLU A 118 6.71 -0.03 8.60
CA GLU A 118 7.92 0.49 7.99
C GLU A 118 8.72 -0.63 7.32
N VAL A 119 9.13 -0.40 6.08
CA VAL A 119 9.92 -1.32 5.26
C VAL A 119 11.06 -0.58 4.57
N ARG A 120 12.08 -1.34 4.12
CA ARG A 120 13.35 -0.78 3.66
C ARG A 120 13.22 0.16 2.46
N ASP A 121 12.46 -0.24 1.46
CA ASP A 121 12.40 0.41 0.15
C ASP A 121 11.05 0.14 -0.54
N TRP A 122 10.83 0.79 -1.68
CA TRP A 122 9.63 0.62 -2.51
C TRP A 122 9.37 -0.84 -2.90
N VAL A 123 10.42 -1.58 -3.28
CA VAL A 123 10.30 -2.98 -3.70
C VAL A 123 9.81 -3.85 -2.54
N ALA A 124 10.31 -3.59 -1.34
CA ALA A 124 9.84 -4.23 -0.12
C ALA A 124 8.37 -3.88 0.17
N ALA A 125 7.93 -2.63 -0.05
CA ALA A 125 6.55 -2.21 0.16
C ALA A 125 5.57 -2.89 -0.80
N VAL A 126 5.93 -2.95 -2.09
CA VAL A 126 5.14 -3.66 -3.10
C VAL A 126 5.04 -5.15 -2.78
N ALA A 127 6.17 -5.80 -2.47
CA ALA A 127 6.17 -7.20 -2.06
C ALA A 127 5.34 -7.44 -0.78
N PHE A 128 5.35 -6.50 0.15
CA PHE A 128 4.54 -6.57 1.36
C PHE A 128 3.04 -6.56 1.04
N ARG A 129 2.59 -5.61 0.22
CA ARG A 129 1.20 -5.56 -0.25
C ARG A 129 0.83 -6.86 -0.97
N SER A 130 1.72 -7.37 -1.80
CA SER A 130 1.50 -8.61 -2.54
C SER A 130 1.20 -9.80 -1.63
N HIS A 131 2.03 -10.00 -0.61
CA HIS A 131 1.81 -11.07 0.36
C HIS A 131 0.53 -10.86 1.18
N LEU A 132 0.16 -9.62 1.50
CA LEU A 132 -1.15 -9.34 2.11
C LEU A 132 -2.29 -9.74 1.18
N GLN A 133 -2.23 -9.40 -0.10
CA GLN A 133 -3.27 -9.74 -1.08
C GLN A 133 -3.41 -11.24 -1.30
N GLN A 134 -2.29 -11.98 -1.35
CA GLN A 134 -2.36 -13.44 -1.42
C GLN A 134 -3.03 -14.04 -0.16
N LEU A 135 -2.74 -13.51 1.02
CA LEU A 135 -3.46 -13.91 2.25
C LEU A 135 -4.96 -13.58 2.18
N GLN A 136 -5.34 -12.44 1.60
CA GLN A 136 -6.76 -12.09 1.38
C GLN A 136 -7.45 -13.11 0.48
N HIS A 137 -6.83 -13.46 -0.66
CA HIS A 137 -7.37 -14.45 -1.59
C HIS A 137 -7.50 -15.84 -0.95
N LEU A 138 -6.47 -16.30 -0.22
CA LEU A 138 -6.51 -17.58 0.49
C LEU A 138 -7.60 -17.63 1.57
N CYS A 139 -7.89 -16.48 2.20
CA CYS A 139 -8.97 -16.36 3.17
C CYS A 139 -10.36 -16.40 2.53
N MET A 140 -10.54 -15.74 1.38
CA MET A 140 -11.79 -15.78 0.63
C MET A 140 -12.08 -17.18 0.08
N ALA A 141 -11.06 -17.86 -0.46
CA ALA A 141 -11.19 -19.22 -0.97
C ALA A 141 -11.61 -20.25 0.11
N GLN A 142 -11.20 -20.05 1.37
CA GLN A 142 -11.65 -20.88 2.50
C GLN A 142 -13.10 -20.63 2.92
N ALA A 143 -13.61 -19.40 2.73
CA ALA A 143 -14.99 -19.07 3.05
C ALA A 143 -16.00 -19.66 2.07
N ASP A 144 -15.55 -19.93 0.83
CA ASP A 144 -16.36 -20.50 -0.25
C ASP A 144 -16.33 -22.05 -0.31
N ALA A 145 -15.52 -22.70 0.53
CA ALA A 145 -15.31 -24.16 0.56
C ALA A 145 -16.21 -24.85 1.59
#